data_AF-A0A9N9VCA1-F1
#
_entry.id   AF-A0A9N9VCA1-F1
#
_cell.length_a   1.000
_cell.length_b   1.000
_cell.length_c   1.000
_cell.angle_alpha   90.00
_cell.angle_beta   90.00
_cell.angle_gamma   90.00
#
_symmetry.space_group_name_H-M   'P 1'
#
loop_
_entity.id
_entity.type
_entity.pdbx_description
1 polymer ?
#
loop_
_entity_poly.entity_id
_entity_poly.type
_entity_poly.pdbx_seq_one_letter_code
_entity_poly.pdbx_strand_id
1 'polypeptide(L)'
;MPAPRASLQQTADDFVANLNKFTSGEAWSNGRTPDAVHNVHPLSLTFPPKMDNDAMAEFLGGTLAKVQNLRVQPVENTTVLIDEQNNIISLHLLGKGDTSAGPFTMEYIFTLKTTDDGKLVRESWEFVDSLTATQMAKSGKE
;
A
#
# COMPACT_ATOMS: atom_id res chain seq x y z
N MET A 1 17.61 -0.80 19.75
CA MET A 1 18.32 0.26 19.00
C MET A 1 17.49 0.56 17.77
N PRO A 2 17.42 1.82 17.30
CA PRO A 2 16.76 2.16 16.03
C PRO A 2 17.34 1.36 14.86
N ALA A 3 16.51 1.04 13.87
CA ALA A 3 17.00 0.40 12.66
C ALA A 3 17.91 1.36 11.88
N PRO A 4 18.96 0.87 11.20
CA PRO A 4 19.75 1.71 10.30
C PRO A 4 18.87 2.33 9.22
N ARG A 5 19.06 3.62 8.92
CA ARG A 5 18.35 4.31 7.83
C ARG A 5 18.38 3.54 6.50
N ALA A 6 19.52 2.92 6.19
CA ALA A 6 19.68 2.11 4.97
C ALA A 6 18.74 0.90 4.94
N SER A 7 18.48 0.26 6.08
CA SER A 7 17.50 -0.82 6.17
C SER A 7 16.09 -0.31 5.90
N LEU A 8 15.72 0.82 6.51
CA LEU A 8 14.40 1.45 6.32
C LEU A 8 14.20 1.89 4.86
N GLN A 9 15.24 2.46 4.23
CA GLN A 9 15.20 2.78 2.80
C GLN A 9 15.00 1.53 1.94
N GLN A 10 15.75 0.45 2.22
CA GLN A 10 15.59 -0.81 1.48
C GLN A 10 14.17 -1.38 1.63
N THR A 11 13.59 -1.35 2.82
CA THR A 11 12.19 -1.77 3.03
C THR A 11 11.21 -0.89 2.26
N ALA A 12 11.46 0.41 2.15
CA ALA A 12 10.64 1.30 1.34
C ALA A 12 10.68 0.92 -0.15
N ASP A 13 11.88 0.66 -0.67
CA ASP A 13 12.09 0.26 -2.07
C ASP A 13 11.47 -1.12 -2.34
N ASP A 14 11.65 -2.07 -1.43
CA ASP A 14 11.08 -3.41 -1.50
C ASP A 14 9.55 -3.36 -1.44
N PHE A 15 8.98 -2.48 -0.62
CA PHE A 15 7.52 -2.29 -0.54
C PHE A 15 6.94 -1.84 -1.89
N VAL A 16 7.54 -0.82 -2.52
CA VAL A 16 7.12 -0.38 -3.86
C VAL A 16 7.35 -1.47 -4.91
N ALA A 17 8.46 -2.19 -4.84
CA ALA A 17 8.73 -3.30 -5.76
C ALA A 17 7.70 -4.42 -5.61
N ASN A 18 7.27 -4.73 -4.39
CA ASN A 18 6.25 -5.75 -4.12
C ASN A 18 4.87 -5.31 -4.64
N LEU A 19 4.49 -4.04 -4.48
CA LEU A 19 3.27 -3.48 -5.09
C LEU A 19 3.25 -3.59 -6.63
N ASN A 20 4.42 -3.57 -7.28
CA ASN A 20 4.50 -3.75 -8.75
C ASN A 20 4.53 -5.22 -9.21
N LYS A 21 4.81 -6.15 -8.30
CA LYS A 21 4.73 -7.61 -8.55
C LYS A 21 3.36 -8.16 -8.17
N PHE A 22 2.42 -7.27 -7.86
CA PHE A 22 1.19 -7.59 -7.16
C PHE A 22 0.14 -8.17 -8.13
N THR A 23 0.26 -9.46 -8.41
CA THR A 23 -0.61 -10.21 -9.35
C THR A 23 -1.71 -11.03 -8.67
N SER A 24 -1.66 -11.16 -7.34
CA SER A 24 -2.68 -11.81 -6.51
C SER A 24 -2.74 -11.15 -5.14
N GLY A 25 -3.85 -11.29 -4.43
CA GLY A 25 -4.01 -10.75 -3.07
C GLY A 25 -2.97 -11.31 -2.09
N GLU A 26 -2.58 -12.58 -2.24
CA GLU A 26 -1.59 -13.24 -1.37
C GLU A 26 -0.22 -12.56 -1.38
N ALA A 27 0.14 -11.89 -2.48
CA ALA A 27 1.41 -11.18 -2.58
C ALA A 27 1.48 -9.95 -1.65
N TRP A 28 0.39 -9.60 -0.95
CA TRP A 28 0.30 -8.47 -0.03
C TRP A 28 1.21 -8.72 1.17
N SER A 29 1.27 -9.96 1.63
CA SER A 29 2.06 -10.39 2.79
C SER A 29 3.58 -10.31 2.55
N ASN A 30 4.03 -10.06 1.32
CA ASN A 30 5.46 -9.99 0.99
C ASN A 30 6.13 -8.79 1.66
N GLY A 31 7.18 -9.06 2.45
CA GLY A 31 7.89 -8.02 3.20
C GLY A 31 7.15 -7.55 4.45
N ARG A 32 6.13 -8.29 4.90
CA ARG A 32 5.34 -8.00 6.10
C ARG A 32 5.55 -9.07 7.16
N THR A 33 5.37 -8.72 8.43
CA THR A 33 5.32 -9.73 9.51
C THR A 33 4.02 -10.54 9.41
N PRO A 34 3.97 -11.78 9.94
CA PRO A 34 2.75 -12.60 9.90
C PRO A 34 1.55 -11.93 10.59
N ASP A 35 1.81 -11.16 11.64
CA ASP A 35 0.83 -10.41 12.43
C ASP A 35 0.62 -8.96 11.93
N ALA A 36 1.10 -8.64 10.73
CA ALA A 36 1.04 -7.28 10.23
C ALA A 36 -0.38 -6.82 9.96
N VAL A 37 -0.62 -5.55 10.24
CA VAL A 37 -1.94 -4.93 10.14
C VAL A 37 -1.93 -3.73 9.20
N HIS A 38 -3.08 -3.48 8.58
CA HIS A 38 -3.25 -2.43 7.60
C HIS A 38 -4.51 -1.62 7.90
N ASN A 39 -4.38 -0.30 7.84
CA ASN A 39 -5.46 0.64 8.12
C ASN A 39 -5.66 1.50 6.87
N VAL A 40 -6.87 1.49 6.31
CA VAL A 40 -7.22 2.27 5.12
C VAL A 40 -7.93 3.56 5.53
N HIS A 41 -7.49 4.66 4.96
CA HIS A 41 -7.99 6.02 5.16
C HIS A 41 -8.30 6.68 3.81
N PRO A 42 -9.13 7.74 3.76
CA PRO A 42 -9.85 8.34 4.89
C PRO A 42 -10.99 7.47 5.43
N LEU A 43 -11.37 7.69 6.69
CA LEU A 43 -12.46 6.96 7.36
C LEU A 43 -13.81 7.10 6.64
N SER A 44 -13.98 8.15 5.83
CA SER A 44 -15.18 8.37 5.00
C SER A 44 -15.41 7.28 3.95
N LEU A 45 -14.39 6.47 3.62
CA LEU A 45 -14.52 5.33 2.70
C LEU A 45 -15.14 4.10 3.36
N THR A 46 -15.35 4.11 4.68
CA THR A 46 -16.02 3.03 5.43
C THR A 46 -15.40 1.64 5.27
N PHE A 47 -14.13 1.57 4.85
CA PHE A 47 -13.37 0.33 4.88
C PHE A 47 -13.25 -0.20 6.32
N PRO A 48 -13.09 -1.51 6.51
CA PRO A 48 -12.78 -2.05 7.82
C PRO A 48 -11.57 -1.30 8.42
N PRO A 49 -11.66 -0.84 9.68
CA PRO A 49 -10.70 0.10 10.25
C PRO A 49 -9.29 -0.50 10.37
N LYS A 50 -9.18 -1.82 10.49
CA LYS A 50 -7.93 -2.56 10.63
C LYS A 50 -8.10 -3.95 10.05
N MET A 51 -7.29 -4.28 9.04
CA MET A 51 -7.26 -5.58 8.38
C MET A 51 -5.91 -6.24 8.61
N ASP A 52 -5.90 -7.54 8.90
CA ASP A 52 -4.68 -8.34 8.88
C ASP A 52 -4.29 -8.69 7.42
N ASN A 53 -3.20 -9.45 7.26
CA ASN A 53 -2.71 -9.84 5.95
C ASN A 53 -3.74 -10.65 5.14
N ASP A 54 -4.49 -11.56 5.79
CA ASP A 54 -5.45 -12.44 5.11
C ASP A 54 -6.69 -11.65 4.66
N ALA A 55 -7.24 -10.81 5.53
CA ALA A 55 -8.35 -9.93 5.20
C ALA A 55 -7.98 -8.93 4.09
N MET A 56 -6.75 -8.41 4.11
CA MET A 56 -6.24 -7.56 3.02
C MET A 56 -6.07 -8.33 1.71
N ALA A 57 -5.54 -9.56 1.78
CA ALA A 57 -5.36 -10.40 0.59
C ALA A 57 -6.70 -10.71 -0.07
N GLU A 58 -7.74 -11.03 0.70
CA GLU A 58 -9.08 -11.26 0.19
C GLU A 58 -9.66 -9.98 -0.46
N PHE A 59 -9.58 -8.85 0.23
CA PHE A 59 -10.03 -7.56 -0.29
C PHE A 59 -9.33 -7.16 -1.60
N LEU A 60 -8.02 -7.33 -1.64
CA LEU A 60 -7.20 -7.02 -2.82
C LEU A 60 -7.45 -8.03 -3.94
N GLY A 61 -7.75 -9.30 -3.64
CA GLY A 61 -8.16 -10.28 -4.65
C GLY A 61 -9.37 -9.82 -5.47
N GLY A 62 -10.39 -9.29 -4.80
CA GLY A 62 -11.58 -8.74 -5.48
C GLY A 62 -11.31 -7.43 -6.24
N THR A 63 -10.37 -6.61 -5.76
CA THR A 63 -10.01 -5.33 -6.38
C THR A 63 -9.08 -5.51 -7.58
N LEU A 64 -8.03 -6.32 -7.44
CA LEU A 64 -7.04 -6.61 -8.49
C LEU A 64 -7.65 -7.38 -9.66
N ALA A 65 -8.69 -8.18 -9.45
CA ALA A 65 -9.43 -8.80 -10.56
C ALA A 65 -10.01 -7.77 -11.56
N LYS A 66 -10.15 -6.51 -11.16
CA LYS A 66 -10.71 -5.41 -11.97
C LYS A 66 -9.63 -4.50 -12.58
N VAL A 67 -8.36 -4.73 -12.24
CA VAL A 67 -7.24 -3.86 -12.60
C VAL A 67 -6.18 -4.64 -13.37
N GLN A 68 -5.83 -4.16 -14.55
CA GLN A 68 -4.72 -4.67 -15.35
C GLN A 68 -3.57 -3.67 -15.37
N ASN A 69 -2.35 -4.18 -15.62
CA ASN A 69 -1.14 -3.37 -15.81
C ASN A 69 -0.86 -2.36 -14.68
N LEU A 70 -1.21 -2.70 -13.43
CA LEU A 70 -0.94 -1.83 -12.29
C LEU A 70 0.57 -1.53 -12.20
N ARG A 71 0.90 -0.25 -12.13
CA ARG A 71 2.25 0.27 -11.90
C ARG A 71 2.18 1.29 -10.79
N VAL A 72 3.00 1.10 -9.76
CA VAL A 72 3.09 1.99 -8.61
C VAL A 72 4.49 2.60 -8.58
N GLN A 73 4.58 3.91 -8.41
CA GLN A 73 5.87 4.60 -8.32
C GLN A 73 5.77 5.77 -7.33
N PRO A 74 6.89 6.23 -6.76
CA PRO A 74 6.91 7.49 -6.03
C PRO A 74 6.43 8.66 -6.90
N VAL A 75 5.71 9.59 -6.32
CA VAL A 75 5.34 10.85 -7.00
C VAL A 75 6.60 11.66 -7.29
N GLU A 76 6.66 12.28 -8.47
CA GLU A 76 7.80 13.13 -8.86
C GLU A 76 8.03 14.24 -7.83
N ASN A 77 9.31 14.55 -7.57
CA ASN A 77 9.74 15.57 -6.59
C ASN A 77 9.34 15.28 -5.14
N THR A 78 8.91 14.07 -4.82
CA THR A 78 8.74 13.62 -3.44
C THR A 78 9.94 12.79 -3.00
N THR A 79 10.16 12.71 -1.69
CA THR A 79 11.19 11.87 -1.09
C THR A 79 10.57 10.94 -0.08
N VAL A 80 11.16 9.77 0.08
CA VAL A 80 10.86 8.90 1.22
C VAL A 80 11.19 9.65 2.51
N LEU A 81 10.22 9.78 3.40
CA LEU A 81 10.44 10.33 4.74
C LEU A 81 10.72 9.17 5.68
N ILE A 82 11.82 9.24 6.42
CA ILE A 82 12.23 8.19 7.35
C ILE A 82 12.43 8.80 8.72
N ASP A 83 11.65 8.32 9.68
CA ASP A 83 11.83 8.55 11.11
C ASP A 83 12.53 7.33 11.70
N GLU A 84 13.85 7.45 11.84
CA GLU A 84 14.72 6.40 12.37
C GLU A 84 14.37 6.08 13.82
N GLN A 85 14.00 7.09 14.63
CA GLN A 85 13.75 6.89 16.06
C GLN A 85 12.55 5.97 16.32
N ASN A 86 11.54 6.05 15.44
CA ASN A 86 10.31 5.28 15.57
C ASN A 86 10.20 4.12 14.57
N ASN A 87 11.21 3.92 13.72
CA ASN A 87 11.19 2.94 12.63
C ASN A 87 9.97 3.13 11.71
N ILE A 88 9.73 4.38 11.30
CA ILE A 88 8.60 4.77 10.45
C ILE A 88 9.11 5.27 9.10
N ILE A 89 8.44 4.85 8.04
CA ILE A 89 8.68 5.25 6.65
C ILE A 89 7.39 5.87 6.13
N SER A 90 7.46 7.01 5.45
CA SER A 90 6.32 7.58 4.72
C SER A 90 6.65 7.75 3.24
N LEU A 91 5.70 7.33 2.39
CA LEU A 91 5.81 7.24 0.94
C LEU A 91 4.61 7.92 0.30
N HIS A 92 4.88 8.83 -0.64
CA HIS A 92 3.86 9.41 -1.51
C HIS A 92 3.93 8.72 -2.87
N LEU A 93 2.92 7.92 -3.18
CA LEU A 93 2.90 7.01 -4.32
C LEU A 93 1.79 7.35 -5.31
N LEU A 94 2.04 7.05 -6.58
CA LEU A 94 1.09 7.11 -7.68
C LEU A 94 0.94 5.72 -8.29
N GLY A 95 -0.28 5.21 -8.31
CA GLY A 95 -0.68 4.02 -9.03
C GLY A 95 -1.35 4.38 -10.35
N LYS A 96 -0.98 3.67 -11.42
CA LYS A 96 -1.65 3.74 -12.72
C LYS A 96 -2.00 2.33 -13.18
N GLY A 97 -3.15 2.16 -13.79
CA GLY A 97 -3.55 0.89 -14.37
C GLY A 97 -4.76 1.03 -15.27
N ASP A 98 -5.24 -0.10 -15.75
CA ASP A 98 -6.38 -0.19 -16.67
C ASP A 98 -7.53 -0.93 -16.01
N THR A 99 -8.75 -0.42 -16.17
CA THR A 99 -9.99 -1.12 -15.79
C THR A 99 -10.87 -1.33 -17.02
N SER A 100 -11.96 -2.09 -16.88
CA SER A 100 -12.98 -2.19 -17.94
C SER A 100 -13.62 -0.85 -18.30
N ALA A 101 -13.65 0.11 -17.38
CA ALA A 101 -14.16 1.46 -17.61
C ALA A 101 -13.12 2.41 -18.23
N GLY A 102 -11.89 1.95 -18.44
CA GLY A 102 -10.77 2.75 -18.97
C GLY A 102 -9.59 2.86 -17.99
N PRO A 103 -8.55 3.62 -18.37
CA PRO A 103 -7.38 3.84 -17.53
C PRO A 103 -7.76 4.63 -16.27
N PHE A 104 -7.13 4.30 -15.15
CA PHE A 104 -7.27 5.02 -13.90
C PHE A 104 -5.90 5.44 -13.34
N THR A 105 -5.94 6.42 -12.45
CA THR A 105 -4.78 6.88 -11.68
C THR A 105 -5.23 7.05 -10.24
N MET A 106 -4.46 6.54 -9.30
CA MET A 106 -4.73 6.61 -7.87
C MET A 106 -3.51 7.17 -7.15
N GLU A 107 -3.73 8.06 -6.21
CA GLU A 107 -2.69 8.63 -5.36
C GLU A 107 -2.81 8.10 -3.94
N TYR A 108 -1.68 7.84 -3.31
CA TYR A 108 -1.60 7.23 -1.98
C TYR A 108 -0.54 7.91 -1.13
N ILE A 109 -0.80 8.03 0.17
CA ILE A 109 0.25 8.18 1.18
C ILE A 109 0.27 6.91 2.02
N PHE A 110 1.39 6.19 1.98
CA PHE A 110 1.65 5.07 2.87
C PHE A 110 2.53 5.53 4.02
N THR A 111 2.12 5.24 5.24
CA THR A 111 2.98 5.26 6.42
C THR A 111 3.20 3.82 6.87
N LEU A 112 4.45 3.37 6.89
CA LEU A 112 4.85 2.02 7.25
C LEU A 112 5.60 2.08 8.57
N LYS A 113 5.23 1.23 9.52
CA LYS A 113 6.01 0.97 10.72
C LYS A 113 6.68 -0.39 10.55
N THR A 114 7.99 -0.44 10.76
CA THR A 114 8.78 -1.67 10.56
C THR A 114 9.08 -2.38 11.87
N THR A 115 9.64 -3.59 11.76
CA THR A 115 10.34 -4.29 12.84
C THR A 115 11.54 -3.49 13.33
N ASP A 116 12.07 -3.86 14.50
CA ASP A 116 13.19 -3.17 15.16
C ASP A 116 14.48 -3.20 14.31
N ASP A 117 14.65 -4.22 13.47
CA ASP A 117 15.77 -4.32 12.52
C ASP A 117 15.53 -3.60 11.19
N GLY A 118 14.32 -3.04 11.01
CA GLY A 118 13.92 -2.27 9.85
C GLY A 118 13.77 -3.06 8.57
N LYS A 119 13.47 -4.37 8.64
CA LYS A 119 13.42 -5.25 7.45
C LYS A 119 12.02 -5.66 7.01
N LEU A 120 11.06 -5.69 7.94
CA LEU A 120 9.69 -6.10 7.66
C LEU A 120 8.70 -5.04 8.12
N VAL A 121 7.59 -4.88 7.40
CA VAL A 121 6.47 -4.03 7.79
C VAL A 121 5.57 -4.77 8.78
N ARG A 122 5.33 -4.18 9.96
CA ARG A 122 4.41 -4.73 10.99
C ARG A 122 3.08 -3.99 11.04
N GLU A 123 3.05 -2.75 10.58
CA GLU A 123 1.84 -1.95 10.54
C GLU A 123 1.94 -0.94 9.40
N SER A 124 0.81 -0.67 8.76
CA SER A 124 0.74 0.29 7.68
C SER A 124 -0.57 1.08 7.75
N TRP A 125 -0.47 2.36 7.42
CA TRP A 125 -1.61 3.25 7.19
C TRP A 125 -1.54 3.73 5.76
N GLU A 126 -2.61 3.56 5.02
CA GLU A 126 -2.74 4.03 3.65
C GLU A 126 -3.82 5.10 3.61
N PHE A 127 -3.46 6.30 3.19
CA PHE A 127 -4.43 7.33 2.82
C PHE A 127 -4.56 7.35 1.31
N VAL A 128 -5.72 6.93 0.81
CA VAL A 128 -6.00 6.84 -0.64
C VAL A 128 -6.73 8.09 -1.14
N ASP A 129 -6.60 8.39 -2.42
CA ASP A 129 -7.54 9.28 -3.11
C ASP A 129 -8.96 8.70 -3.07
N SER A 130 -9.76 9.23 -2.15
CA SER A 130 -11.12 8.78 -1.88
C SER A 130 -12.08 8.94 -3.05
N LEU A 131 -11.86 9.92 -3.94
CA LEU A 131 -12.72 10.15 -5.08
C LEU A 131 -12.55 9.00 -6.07
N THR A 132 -11.30 8.71 -6.44
CA THR A 132 -10.95 7.62 -7.34
C THR A 132 -11.36 6.28 -6.74
N ALA A 133 -11.10 6.04 -5.44
CA ALA A 133 -11.51 4.80 -4.76
C ALA A 133 -13.03 4.58 -4.82
N THR A 134 -13.81 5.65 -4.62
CA THR A 134 -15.28 5.60 -4.70
C THR A 134 -15.76 5.32 -6.13
N GLN A 135 -15.09 5.87 -7.15
CA GLN A 135 -15.44 5.64 -8.55
C GLN A 135 -15.18 4.18 -8.95
N MET A 136 -14.03 3.62 -8.56
CA MET A 136 -13.69 2.21 -8.81
C MET A 136 -14.65 1.24 -8.09
N ALA A 137 -15.11 1.58 -6.89
CA ALA A 137 -16.10 0.76 -6.18
C ALA A 137 -17.46 0.72 -6.90
N LYS A 138 -17.83 1.79 -7.60
CA LYS A 138 -19.10 1.89 -8.35
C LYS A 138 -19.04 1.20 -9.71
N SER A 139 -17.90 1.21 -10.40
CA SER A 139 -17.75 0.61 -11.74
C SER A 139 -17.83 -0.92 -11.76
N GLY A 140 -17.79 -1.58 -10.60
CA GLY A 140 -17.91 -3.03 -10.47
C GLY A 140 -19.28 -3.54 -10.02
N LYS A 141 -20.34 -2.74 -10.14
CA LYS A 141 -21.72 -3.10 -9.75
C LYS A 141 -22.68 -3.32 -10.94
N GLU A 142 -22.16 -3.47 -12.16
CA GLU A 142 -22.97 -3.82 -13.35
C GLU A 142 -23.02 -5.33 -13.59
#